data_AF-A0A061A298-F1
#
_entry.id   AF-A0A061A298-F1
#
_cell.length_a   1.000
_cell.length_b   1.000
_cell.length_c   1.000
_cell.angle_alpha   90.00
_cell.angle_beta   90.00
_cell.angle_gamma   90.00
#
_symmetry.space_group_name_H-M   'P 1'
#
loop_
_entity.id
_entity.type
_entity.pdbx_description
1 polymer ?
#
loop_
_entity_poly.entity_id
_entity_poly.type
_entity_poly.pdbx_seq_one_letter_code
_entity_poly.pdbx_strand_id
1 'polypeptide(L)'
;MRRAQITFDEFKIIFQVTKEIPNLPETAELPQDPDLRDELLRCIRMARQIARAARPNPILIDVIENESPAMPRLEEASSGADGASVVKLEMPRELIGIWRPLAEKVLAQMDGRELFLRTGYEVNEMREAIESLPPA
;
A
#
# COMPACT_ATOMS: atom_id res chain seq x y z
N MET A 1 5.03 2.23 -18.17
CA MET A 1 4.45 1.23 -17.24
C MET A 1 5.57 0.66 -16.37
N ARG A 2 5.54 0.94 -15.07
CA ARG A 2 6.52 0.41 -14.09
C ARG A 2 5.83 -0.70 -13.30
N ARG A 3 6.52 -1.83 -13.11
CA ARG A 3 6.01 -2.97 -12.33
C ARG A 3 6.93 -3.22 -11.15
N ALA A 4 6.35 -3.40 -9.97
CA ALA A 4 7.03 -3.93 -8.80
C ALA A 4 6.40 -5.27 -8.40
N GLN A 5 7.22 -6.16 -7.87
CA GLN A 5 6.78 -7.40 -7.27
C GLN A 5 7.12 -7.34 -5.79
N ILE A 6 6.12 -7.51 -4.94
CA ILE A 6 6.29 -7.57 -3.50
C ILE A 6 5.67 -8.86 -2.97
N THR A 7 6.18 -9.33 -1.85
CA THR A 7 5.61 -10.45 -1.11
C THR A 7 4.30 -10.05 -0.45
N PHE A 8 3.49 -11.05 -0.10
CA PHE A 8 2.27 -10.83 0.68
C PHE A 8 2.54 -10.16 2.03
N ASP A 9 3.67 -10.46 2.67
CA ASP A 9 4.02 -9.91 3.97
C ASP A 9 4.47 -8.46 3.88
N GLU A 10 5.30 -8.09 2.89
CA GLU A 10 5.63 -6.69 2.60
C GLU A 10 4.37 -5.87 2.32
N PHE A 11 3.46 -6.42 1.50
CA PHE A 11 2.17 -5.78 1.24
C PHE A 11 1.35 -5.54 2.51
N LYS A 12 1.28 -6.54 3.40
CA LYS A 12 0.57 -6.40 4.69
C LYS A 12 1.17 -5.30 5.56
N ILE A 13 2.50 -5.19 5.59
CA ILE A 13 3.19 -4.17 6.37
C ILE A 13 2.84 -2.79 5.82
N ILE A 14 3.03 -2.57 4.51
CA ILE A 14 2.69 -1.31 3.85
C ILE A 14 1.21 -0.96 4.12
N PHE A 15 0.32 -1.95 4.00
CA PHE A 15 -1.10 -1.79 4.24
C PHE A 15 -1.44 -1.37 5.68
N GLN A 16 -0.78 -1.93 6.69
CA GLN A 16 -1.01 -1.53 8.07
C GLN A 16 -0.55 -0.09 8.32
N VAL A 17 0.56 0.32 7.72
CA VAL A 17 0.99 1.72 7.77
C VAL A 17 -0.03 2.65 7.13
N THR A 18 -0.59 2.28 5.97
CA THR A 18 -1.63 3.08 5.29
C THR A 18 -2.86 3.30 6.17
N LYS A 19 -3.24 2.31 6.98
CA LYS A 19 -4.39 2.42 7.88
C LYS A 19 -4.20 3.40 9.02
N GLU A 20 -2.96 3.73 9.38
CA GLU A 20 -2.66 4.70 10.43
C GLU A 20 -2.59 6.15 9.92
N ILE A 21 -2.58 6.36 8.60
CA ILE A 21 -2.57 7.71 7.99
C ILE A 21 -3.71 8.60 8.52
N PRO A 22 -4.98 8.14 8.64
CA PRO A 22 -6.05 8.96 9.21
C PRO A 22 -5.90 9.26 10.71
N ASN A 23 -5.02 8.55 11.41
CA ASN A 23 -4.76 8.74 12.84
C ASN A 23 -3.59 9.69 13.08
N LEU A 24 -2.93 10.20 12.03
CA LEU A 24 -1.91 11.22 12.16
C LEU A 24 -2.55 12.52 12.69
N PRO A 25 -1.87 13.26 13.57
CA PRO A 25 -2.36 14.54 14.06
C PRO A 25 -2.63 15.50 12.88
N GLU A 26 -3.68 16.33 12.98
CA GLU A 26 -4.13 17.24 11.91
C GLU A 26 -3.05 18.26 11.46
N THR A 27 -1.99 18.43 12.23
CA THR A 27 -0.79 19.21 11.86
C THR A 27 0.11 18.51 10.84
N ALA A 28 -0.07 17.21 10.61
CA ALA A 28 0.53 16.53 9.48
C ALA A 28 -0.14 17.07 8.22
N GLU A 29 0.63 17.68 7.32
CA GLU A 29 0.21 18.03 5.97
C GLU A 29 -0.24 16.75 5.24
N LEU A 30 -1.48 16.35 5.50
CA LEU A 30 -2.21 15.41 4.69
C LEU A 30 -2.53 16.10 3.37
N PRO A 31 -2.71 15.35 2.28
CA PRO A 31 -3.24 15.90 1.06
C PRO A 31 -4.52 16.66 1.39
N GLN A 32 -4.50 17.98 1.19
CA GLN A 32 -5.67 18.85 1.36
C GLN A 32 -6.74 18.55 0.29
N ASP A 33 -6.40 17.72 -0.69
CA ASP A 33 -7.27 17.24 -1.75
C ASP A 33 -8.18 16.11 -1.24
N PRO A 34 -9.50 16.35 -1.12
CA PRO A 34 -10.48 15.36 -0.67
C PRO A 34 -10.51 14.13 -1.58
N ASP A 35 -10.32 14.31 -2.89
CA ASP A 35 -10.38 13.22 -3.87
C ASP A 35 -9.23 12.23 -3.64
N LEU A 36 -8.07 12.77 -3.25
CA LEU A 36 -6.89 11.97 -2.98
C LEU A 36 -6.99 11.14 -1.70
N ARG A 37 -7.63 11.72 -0.67
CA ARG A 37 -7.95 10.99 0.57
C ARG A 37 -8.92 9.84 0.30
N ASP A 38 -9.95 10.07 -0.50
CA ASP A 38 -10.93 9.05 -0.86
C ASP A 38 -10.31 7.92 -1.68
N GLU A 39 -9.36 8.25 -2.56
CA GLU A 39 -8.61 7.28 -3.34
C GLU A 39 -7.66 6.44 -2.46
N LEU A 40 -6.96 7.04 -1.49
CA LEU A 40 -6.18 6.30 -0.49
C LEU A 40 -7.06 5.36 0.35
N LEU A 41 -8.24 5.81 0.79
CA LEU A 41 -9.21 4.96 1.48
C LEU A 41 -9.74 3.83 0.58
N ARG A 42 -9.83 4.05 -0.73
CA ARG A 42 -10.19 3.01 -1.71
C ARG A 42 -9.06 1.98 -1.86
N CYS A 43 -7.79 2.40 -1.96
CA CYS A 43 -6.63 1.52 -1.90
C CYS A 43 -6.66 0.66 -0.63
N ILE A 44 -6.95 1.26 0.53
CA ILE A 44 -7.09 0.52 1.80
C ILE A 44 -8.20 -0.54 1.70
N ARG A 45 -9.36 -0.21 1.12
CA ARG A 45 -10.47 -1.17 0.95
C ARG A 45 -10.08 -2.35 0.07
N MET A 46 -9.41 -2.11 -1.04
CA MET A 46 -8.93 -3.17 -1.93
C MET A 46 -7.85 -4.02 -1.28
N ALA A 47 -6.93 -3.41 -0.55
CA ALA A 47 -5.91 -4.15 0.16
C ALA A 47 -6.48 -5.06 1.26
N ARG A 48 -7.58 -4.67 1.91
CA ARG A 48 -8.35 -5.58 2.79
C ARG A 48 -8.92 -6.77 2.03
N GLN A 49 -9.35 -6.60 0.78
CA GLN A 49 -9.86 -7.71 -0.03
C GLN A 49 -8.72 -8.67 -0.39
N ILE A 50 -7.55 -8.16 -0.79
CA ILE A 50 -6.36 -8.97 -1.06
C ILE A 50 -5.90 -9.72 0.18
N ALA A 51 -5.88 -9.06 1.35
CA ALA A 51 -5.50 -9.69 2.61
C ALA A 51 -6.48 -10.80 3.07
N ARG A 52 -7.72 -10.77 2.59
CA ARG A 52 -8.76 -11.79 2.83
C ARG A 52 -8.77 -12.91 1.79
N ALA A 53 -8.30 -12.62 0.57
CA ALA A 53 -8.07 -13.64 -0.45
C ALA A 53 -6.94 -14.59 0.01
N ALA A 54 -6.89 -15.81 -0.54
CA ALA A 54 -5.98 -16.88 -0.11
C ALA A 54 -4.49 -16.49 -0.27
N ARG A 55 -3.94 -15.76 0.71
CA ARG A 55 -2.53 -15.29 0.86
C ARG A 55 -1.74 -15.28 -0.46
N PRO A 56 -2.14 -14.47 -1.45
CA PRO A 56 -1.49 -14.47 -2.75
C PRO A 56 -0.04 -14.05 -2.60
N ASN A 57 0.88 -14.92 -3.03
CA ASN A 57 2.31 -14.65 -2.99
C ASN A 57 2.95 -15.19 -4.28
N PRO A 58 3.48 -14.32 -5.17
CA PRO A 58 3.69 -12.87 -5.01
C PRO A 58 2.46 -11.99 -5.32
N ILE A 59 2.52 -10.72 -4.88
CA ILE A 59 1.63 -9.64 -5.33
C ILE A 59 2.39 -8.80 -6.37
N LEU A 60 1.77 -8.58 -7.53
CA LEU A 60 2.29 -7.72 -8.59
C LEU A 60 1.59 -6.35 -8.51
N ILE A 61 2.38 -5.29 -8.37
CA ILE A 61 1.89 -3.91 -8.41
C ILE A 61 2.29 -3.30 -9.75
N ASP A 62 1.28 -2.99 -10.56
CA ASP A 62 1.44 -2.32 -11.85
C ASP A 62 1.12 -0.83 -11.70
N VAL A 63 2.13 0.02 -11.87
CA VAL A 63 1.98 1.48 -11.86
C VAL A 63 1.49 1.94 -13.23
N ILE A 64 0.28 2.49 -13.25
CA ILE A 64 -0.33 3.06 -14.46
C ILE A 64 -0.02 4.55 -14.56
N GLU A 65 0.46 4.99 -15.72
CA GLU A 65 0.92 6.37 -15.98
C GLU A 65 -0.21 7.33 -16.38
N ASN A 66 -1.45 6.84 -16.53
CA ASN A 66 -2.54 7.66 -17.06
C ASN A 66 -2.93 8.78 -16.09
N GLU A 67 -3.00 10.01 -16.60
CA GLU A 67 -3.62 11.21 -16.01
C GLU A 67 -5.15 11.10 -15.84
N SER A 68 -5.68 9.88 -15.79
CA SER A 68 -7.10 9.61 -15.64
C SER A 68 -7.37 9.19 -14.21
N PRO A 69 -8.56 9.46 -13.62
CA PRO A 69 -8.99 8.90 -12.35
C PRO A 69 -9.24 7.39 -12.47
N ALA A 70 -8.22 6.66 -12.92
CA ALA A 70 -8.23 5.23 -13.09
C ALA A 70 -8.24 4.63 -11.69
N MET A 71 -9.45 4.28 -11.24
CA MET A 71 -9.64 3.61 -9.97
C MET A 71 -8.72 2.39 -9.91
N PRO A 72 -8.03 2.14 -8.78
CA PRO A 72 -7.21 0.97 -8.63
C PRO A 72 -8.06 -0.27 -8.92
N ARG A 73 -7.49 -1.23 -9.67
CA ARG A 73 -8.19 -2.46 -10.05
C ARG A 73 -7.50 -3.66 -9.44
N LEU A 74 -8.32 -4.58 -8.97
CA LEU A 74 -7.90 -5.89 -8.48
C LEU A 74 -8.25 -6.92 -9.54
N GLU A 75 -7.23 -7.52 -10.14
CA GLU A 75 -7.41 -8.70 -11.00
C GLU A 75 -6.87 -9.92 -10.26
N GLU A 76 -7.75 -10.88 -9.96
CA GLU A 76 -7.34 -12.20 -9.53
C GLU A 76 -6.71 -12.92 -10.72
N ALA A 77 -5.40 -13.17 -10.70
CA ALA A 77 -4.77 -13.91 -11.76
C ALA A 77 -5.07 -15.40 -11.57
N SER A 78 -5.43 -16.05 -12.68
CA SER A 78 -5.63 -17.49 -12.82
C SER A 78 -4.55 -18.27 -12.09
N SER A 79 -4.97 -19.27 -11.30
CA SER A 79 -4.08 -20.22 -10.63
C SER A 79 -3.06 -20.77 -11.62
N GLY A 80 -1.78 -20.45 -11.40
CA GLY A 80 -0.70 -21.11 -12.16
C GLY A 80 -0.75 -22.61 -11.93
N ALA A 81 -0.13 -23.39 -12.83
CA ALA A 81 -0.05 -24.86 -12.72
C ALA A 81 0.52 -25.34 -11.37
N ASP A 82 1.25 -24.46 -10.67
CA ASP A 82 1.91 -24.71 -9.38
C ASP A 82 1.06 -24.31 -8.16
N GLY A 83 -0.20 -23.89 -8.36
CA GLY A 83 -1.13 -23.50 -7.29
C GLY A 83 -0.86 -22.13 -6.66
N ALA A 84 0.13 -21.38 -7.14
CA ALA A 84 0.37 -20.00 -6.70
C ALA A 84 -0.67 -19.06 -7.32
N SER A 85 -1.49 -18.43 -6.47
CA SER A 85 -2.38 -17.33 -6.85
C SER A 85 -1.59 -16.03 -6.87
N VAL A 86 -1.44 -15.45 -8.05
CA VAL A 86 -0.84 -14.11 -8.21
C VAL A 86 -1.97 -13.10 -8.21
N VAL A 87 -1.83 -12.02 -7.44
CA VAL A 87 -2.76 -10.90 -7.49
C VAL A 87 -2.10 -9.73 -8.19
N LYS A 88 -2.81 -9.13 -9.15
CA LYS A 88 -2.38 -7.90 -9.79
C LYS A 88 -3.15 -6.72 -9.20
N LEU A 89 -2.41 -5.73 -8.75
CA LEU A 89 -2.91 -4.46 -8.25
C LEU A 89 -2.45 -3.36 -9.20
N GLU A 90 -3.38 -2.79 -9.94
CA GLU A 90 -3.10 -1.61 -10.76
C GLU A 90 -3.27 -0.35 -9.91
N MET A 91 -2.27 0.53 -9.87
CA MET A 91 -2.34 1.79 -9.11
C MET A 91 -1.84 2.99 -9.90
N PRO A 92 -2.58 4.12 -9.88
CA PRO A 92 -2.11 5.39 -10.42
C PRO A 92 -0.76 5.82 -9.85
N ARG A 93 0.07 6.42 -10.71
CA ARG A 93 1.38 6.95 -10.35
C ARG A 93 1.30 7.99 -9.22
N GLU A 94 0.28 8.83 -9.25
CA GLU A 94 0.03 9.87 -8.26
C GLU A 94 -0.16 9.26 -6.87
N LEU A 95 -0.86 8.14 -6.78
CA LEU A 95 -1.06 7.42 -5.51
C LEU A 95 0.23 6.79 -5.00
N ILE A 96 1.03 6.16 -5.87
CA ILE A 96 2.37 5.67 -5.48
C ILE A 96 3.24 6.82 -4.96
N GLY A 97 3.20 7.96 -5.66
CA GLY A 97 3.95 9.16 -5.32
C GLY A 97 3.56 9.76 -3.96
N ILE A 98 2.39 9.42 -3.43
CA ILE A 98 1.90 9.94 -2.15
C ILE A 98 1.95 8.86 -1.07
N TRP A 99 1.78 7.59 -1.44
CA TRP A 99 1.77 6.48 -0.51
C TRP A 99 3.10 6.31 0.21
N ARG A 100 4.22 6.34 -0.53
CA ARG A 100 5.56 6.26 0.07
C ARG A 100 5.82 7.43 1.05
N PRO A 101 5.66 8.71 0.67
CA PRO A 101 5.83 9.83 1.61
C PRO A 101 4.91 9.78 2.82
N LEU A 102 3.68 9.31 2.68
CA LEU A 102 2.77 9.17 3.83
C LEU A 102 3.21 8.05 4.77
N ALA A 103 3.66 6.92 4.23
CA ALA A 103 4.18 5.84 5.04
C ALA A 103 5.46 6.27 5.80
N GLU A 104 6.34 7.00 5.13
CA GLU A 104 7.52 7.62 5.77
C GLU A 104 7.13 8.65 6.85
N LYS A 105 6.07 9.44 6.63
CA LYS A 105 5.53 10.36 7.65
C LYS A 105 5.00 9.63 8.88
N VAL A 106 4.29 8.50 8.71
CA VAL A 106 3.84 7.67 9.83
C VAL A 106 5.03 7.21 10.67
N LEU A 107 6.10 6.74 10.02
CA LEU A 107 7.34 6.34 10.70
C LEU A 107 8.05 7.48 11.42
N ALA A 108 7.95 8.71 10.89
CA ALA A 108 8.59 9.87 11.50
C ALA A 108 7.80 10.45 12.69
N GLN A 109 6.48 10.28 12.72
CA GLN A 109 5.61 10.90 13.72
C GLN A 109 5.24 9.98 14.88
N MET A 110 5.28 8.65 14.68
CA MET A 110 4.99 7.69 15.74
C MET A 110 6.29 7.18 16.37
N ASP A 111 6.30 7.05 17.69
CA ASP A 111 7.39 6.34 18.34
C ASP A 111 7.34 4.84 17.98
N GLY A 112 8.49 4.18 17.93
CA GLY A 112 8.58 2.79 17.47
C GLY A 112 7.76 1.80 18.31
N ARG A 113 7.49 2.10 19.58
CA ARG A 113 6.68 1.25 20.47
C ARG A 113 5.20 1.44 20.18
N GLU A 114 4.73 2.67 20.05
CA GLU A 114 3.36 2.99 19.65
C GLU A 114 3.04 2.35 18.29
N LEU A 115 3.95 2.51 17.34
CA LEU A 115 3.85 1.94 16.00
C LEU A 115 3.70 0.41 16.04
N PHE A 116 4.55 -0.27 16.81
CA PHE A 116 4.47 -1.72 17.00
C PHE A 116 3.14 -2.15 17.64
N LEU A 117 2.68 -1.43 18.67
CA LEU A 117 1.41 -1.76 19.34
C LEU A 117 0.19 -1.62 18.41
N ARG A 118 0.23 -0.68 17.46
CA ARG A 118 -0.87 -0.42 16.52
C ARG A 118 -0.87 -1.37 15.33
N THR A 119 0.31 -1.67 14.81
CA THR A 119 0.46 -2.36 13.52
C THR A 119 0.93 -3.81 13.65
N GLY A 120 1.60 -4.15 14.75
CA GLY A 120 2.27 -5.43 14.99
C GLY A 120 3.67 -5.54 14.37
N TYR A 121 4.22 -4.47 13.79
CA TYR A 121 5.49 -4.49 13.06
C TYR A 121 6.50 -3.49 13.63
N GLU A 122 7.78 -3.86 13.54
CA GLU A 122 8.89 -2.99 13.92
C GLU A 122 9.19 -1.94 12.83
N VAL A 123 9.86 -0.84 13.24
CA VAL A 123 10.24 0.25 12.34
C VAL A 123 11.09 -0.23 11.16
N ASN A 124 11.97 -1.21 11.39
CA ASN A 124 12.84 -1.75 10.33
C ASN A 124 12.04 -2.55 9.30
N GLU A 125 11.13 -3.43 9.73
CA GLU A 125 10.25 -4.20 8.85
C GLU A 125 9.41 -3.27 7.96
N MET A 126 8.92 -2.17 8.53
CA MET A 126 8.20 -1.15 7.77
C MET A 126 9.04 -0.41 6.76
N ARG A 127 10.28 -0.05 7.13
CA ARG A 127 11.19 0.63 6.20
C ARG A 127 11.51 -0.25 5.01
N GLU A 128 11.87 -1.51 5.24
CA GLU A 128 12.14 -2.49 4.18
C GLU A 128 10.92 -2.66 3.26
N ALA A 129 9.72 -2.79 3.84
CA ALA A 129 8.50 -2.91 3.08
C ALA A 129 8.20 -1.64 2.25
N ILE A 130 8.41 -0.43 2.78
CA ILE A 130 8.25 0.82 2.02
C ILE A 130 9.29 0.92 0.89
N GLU A 131 10.52 0.47 1.11
CA GLU A 131 11.56 0.44 0.07
C GLU A 131 11.20 -0.47 -1.10
N SER A 132 10.44 -1.54 -0.85
CA SER A 132 9.92 -2.47 -1.86
C SER A 132 8.86 -1.86 -2.81
N LEU A 133 8.24 -0.72 -2.43
CA LEU A 133 7.29 -0.03 -3.31
C LEU A 133 7.99 0.50 -4.58
N PRO A 134 7.32 0.45 -5.75
CA PRO A 134 7.90 1.04 -6.95
C PRO A 134 8.16 2.53 -6.76
N PRO A 135 9.25 3.09 -7.31
CA PRO A 135 9.47 4.52 -7.31
C PRO A 135 8.41 5.22 -8.17
N ALA A 136 7.96 6.39 -7.71
CA ALA A 136 7.00 7.24 -8.42
C ALA A 136 7.44 7.58 -9.84
#